data_AF-A0A0F9ZNV4-F1
#
_entry.id   AF-A0A0F9ZNV4-F1
#
_cell.length_a   1.000
_cell.length_b   1.000
_cell.length_c   1.000
_cell.angle_alpha   90.00
_cell.angle_beta   90.00
_cell.angle_gamma   90.00
#
_symmetry.space_group_name_H-M   'P 1'
#
loop_
_entity.id
_entity.type
_entity.pdbx_description
1 polymer ?
#
loop_
_entity_poly.entity_id
_entity_poly.type
_entity_poly.pdbx_seq_one_letter_code
_entity_poly.pdbx_strand_id
1 'polypeptide(L)'
;MNKKIVNIIGPLASIVLFVILFSSFFKSLKRIREGDALIKKSQIKLEKQEDENKKLEEQVRMVQSDEFVEKQLRNKLGLVREGEIVIVLPEADIVRKLAPIIPEEEEAKPKRNYIKWLDLFR
;
A
#
# COMPACT_ATOMS: atom_id res chain seq x y z
N MET A 1 55.54 -26.36 35.55
CA MET A 1 54.47 -25.99 34.59
C MET A 1 54.71 -26.75 33.29
N ASN A 2 53.78 -27.61 32.85
CA ASN A 2 53.99 -28.47 31.68
C ASN A 2 54.14 -27.63 30.40
N LYS A 3 55.32 -27.69 29.75
CA LYS A 3 55.64 -26.91 28.53
C LYS A 3 54.58 -27.08 27.42
N LYS A 4 53.90 -28.23 27.38
CA LYS A 4 52.78 -28.51 26.46
C LYS A 4 51.57 -27.59 26.67
N ILE A 5 51.25 -27.23 27.91
CA ILE A 5 50.09 -26.39 28.26
C ILE A 5 50.33 -24.94 27.84
N VAL A 6 51.55 -24.43 28.04
CA VAL A 6 51.92 -23.04 27.72
C VAL A 6 51.89 -22.77 26.21
N ASN A 7 52.30 -23.75 25.38
CA ASN A 7 52.24 -23.62 23.92
C ASN A 7 50.82 -23.65 23.33
N ILE A 8 49.82 -24.14 24.08
CA ILE A 8 48.42 -24.23 23.63
C ILE A 8 47.62 -22.98 24.06
N ILE A 9 47.98 -22.35 25.18
CA ILE A 9 47.27 -21.17 25.71
C ILE A 9 47.39 -19.95 24.78
N GLY A 10 48.56 -19.72 24.19
CA GLY A 10 48.79 -18.61 23.25
C GLY A 10 47.85 -18.60 22.04
N PRO A 11 47.79 -19.69 21.24
CA PRO A 11 46.87 -19.75 20.10
C PRO A 11 45.40 -19.76 20.53
N LEU A 12 45.06 -20.38 21.67
CA LEU A 12 43.68 -20.36 22.18
C LEU A 12 43.23 -18.93 22.55
N ALA A 13 44.08 -18.16 23.23
CA ALA A 13 43.81 -16.76 23.56
C ALA A 13 43.65 -15.90 22.29
N SER A 14 44.47 -16.14 21.27
CA SER A 14 44.35 -15.49 19.96
C SER A 14 43.01 -15.82 19.27
N ILE A 15 42.59 -17.09 19.28
CA ILE A 15 41.29 -17.52 18.73
C ILE A 15 40.14 -16.83 19.46
N VAL A 16 40.18 -16.76 20.79
CA VAL A 16 39.15 -16.08 21.59
C VAL A 16 39.10 -14.58 21.26
N LEU A 17 40.25 -13.93 21.13
CA LEU A 17 40.33 -12.52 20.72
C LEU A 17 39.72 -12.32 19.33
N PHE A 18 40.04 -13.20 18.39
CA PHE A 18 39.48 -13.17 17.04
C PHE A 18 37.95 -13.33 17.05
N VAL A 19 37.41 -14.27 17.82
CA VAL A 19 35.96 -14.48 17.93
C VAL A 19 35.27 -13.22 18.47
N ILE A 20 35.86 -12.56 19.48
CA ILE A 20 35.31 -11.32 20.04
C ILE A 20 35.30 -10.21 18.98
N LEU A 21 36.40 -10.01 18.25
CA LEU A 21 36.51 -8.99 17.21
C LEU A 21 35.54 -9.24 16.05
N PHE A 22 35.46 -10.48 15.56
CA PHE A 22 34.52 -10.86 14.51
C PHE A 22 33.07 -10.67 14.96
N SER A 23 32.72 -11.01 16.20
CA SER A 23 31.36 -10.83 16.71
C SER A 23 30.92 -9.36 16.70
N SER A 24 31.82 -8.43 17.05
CA SER A 24 31.56 -6.99 16.99
C SER A 24 31.43 -6.49 15.54
N PHE A 25 32.23 -7.04 14.63
CA PHE A 25 32.16 -6.69 13.21
C PHE A 25 30.81 -7.09 12.58
N PHE A 26 30.33 -8.32 12.84
CA PHE A 26 29.03 -8.77 12.34
C PHE A 26 27.86 -7.97 12.92
N LYS A 27 27.93 -7.60 14.21
CA LYS A 27 26.92 -6.72 14.84
C LYS A 27 26.88 -5.33 14.19
N SER A 28 28.04 -4.76 13.89
CA SER A 28 28.15 -3.46 13.22
C SER A 28 27.53 -3.49 11.82
N LEU A 29 27.86 -4.52 11.02
CA LEU A 29 27.32 -4.68 9.68
C LEU A 29 25.80 -4.86 9.67
N LYS A 30 25.25 -5.62 10.63
CA LYS A 30 23.80 -5.80 10.77
C LYS A 30 23.11 -4.48 11.13
N ARG A 31 23.67 -3.69 12.04
CA ARG A 31 23.12 -2.38 12.45
C ARG A 31 23.05 -1.41 11.28
N ILE A 32 24.07 -1.37 10.42
CA ILE A 32 24.08 -0.50 9.22
C ILE A 32 22.95 -0.89 8.27
N ARG A 33 22.81 -2.19 7.96
CA ARG A 33 21.75 -2.69 7.07
C ARG A 33 20.35 -2.42 7.62
N GLU A 34 20.15 -2.59 8.92
CA GLU A 34 18.87 -2.30 9.59
C GLU A 34 18.59 -0.78 9.59
N GLY A 35 19.62 0.05 9.77
CA GLY A 35 19.54 1.51 9.68
C GLY A 35 19.09 1.97 8.30
N ASP A 36 19.74 1.48 7.23
CA ASP A 36 19.38 1.82 5.85
C ASP A 36 17.95 1.39 5.50
N ALA A 37 17.56 0.19 5.94
CA ALA A 37 16.19 -0.31 5.75
C ALA A 37 15.15 0.55 6.49
N LEU A 38 15.46 1.00 7.70
CA LEU A 38 14.60 1.87 8.48
C LEU A 38 14.47 3.26 7.85
N ILE A 39 15.58 3.83 7.36
CA ILE A 39 15.59 5.10 6.63
C ILE A 39 14.73 4.99 5.38
N LYS A 40 14.93 3.96 4.56
CA LYS A 40 14.15 3.73 3.35
C LYS A 40 12.66 3.56 3.64
N LYS A 41 12.31 2.78 4.66
CA LYS A 41 10.92 2.61 5.10
C LYS A 41 10.29 3.93 5.55
N SER A 42 11.05 4.75 6.26
CA SER A 42 10.59 6.05 6.75
C SER A 42 10.41 7.05 5.60
N GLN A 43 11.30 7.05 4.61
CA GLN A 43 11.15 7.86 3.39
C GLN A 43 9.90 7.48 2.60
N ILE A 44 9.67 6.18 2.35
CA ILE A 44 8.46 5.71 1.65
C ILE A 44 7.20 6.11 2.41
N LYS A 45 7.24 6.03 3.76
CA LYS A 45 6.10 6.46 4.58
C LYS A 45 5.86 7.96 4.46
N LEU A 46 6.92 8.76 4.48
CA LEU A 46 6.84 10.21 4.34
C LEU A 46 6.24 10.60 2.98
N GLU A 47 6.77 10.04 1.88
CA GLU A 47 6.28 10.28 0.52
C GLU A 47 4.78 9.95 0.41
N LYS A 48 4.36 8.79 0.92
CA LYS A 48 2.95 8.41 0.95
C LYS A 48 2.09 9.40 1.73
N GLN A 49 2.57 9.87 2.88
CA GLN A 49 1.84 10.84 3.71
C GLN A 49 1.75 12.21 3.05
N GLU A 50 2.79 12.64 2.33
CA GLU A 50 2.78 13.88 1.55
C GLU A 50 1.79 13.82 0.39
N ASP A 51 1.74 12.70 -0.33
CA ASP A 51 0.77 12.49 -1.41
C ASP A 51 -0.67 12.44 -0.89
N GLU A 52 -0.91 11.74 0.22
CA GLU A 52 -2.21 11.73 0.91
C GLU A 52 -2.60 13.16 1.34
N ASN A 53 -1.67 13.93 1.89
CA ASN A 53 -1.94 15.29 2.31
C ASN A 53 -2.29 16.20 1.12
N LYS A 54 -1.52 16.15 0.02
CA LYS A 54 -1.82 16.91 -1.21
C LYS A 54 -3.21 16.59 -1.76
N LYS A 55 -3.58 15.30 -1.79
CA LYS A 55 -4.91 14.86 -2.22
C LYS A 55 -6.02 15.39 -1.31
N LEU A 56 -5.80 15.39 0.01
CA LEU A 56 -6.75 15.93 0.97
C LEU A 56 -6.88 17.46 0.81
N GLU A 57 -5.78 18.17 0.60
CA GLU A 57 -5.81 19.62 0.34
C GLU A 57 -6.59 19.94 -0.95
N GLU A 58 -6.43 19.15 -2.01
CA GLU A 58 -7.24 19.28 -3.23
C GLU A 58 -8.73 19.06 -2.96
N GLN A 59 -9.08 18.04 -2.18
CA GLN A 59 -10.47 17.78 -1.78
C GLN A 59 -11.06 18.94 -0.97
N VAL A 60 -10.29 19.48 -0.02
CA VAL A 60 -10.71 20.64 0.77
C VAL A 60 -10.95 21.84 -0.14
N ARG A 61 -10.04 22.14 -1.08
CA ARG A 61 -10.24 23.23 -2.05
C ARG A 61 -11.49 23.02 -2.91
N MET A 62 -11.75 21.80 -3.37
CA MET A 62 -12.96 21.50 -4.14
C MET A 62 -14.24 21.69 -3.30
N VAL A 63 -14.25 21.21 -2.06
CA VAL A 63 -15.42 21.32 -1.17
C VAL A 63 -15.67 22.77 -0.72
N GLN A 64 -14.60 23.56 -0.58
CA GLN A 64 -14.69 24.98 -0.25
C GLN A 64 -15.01 25.87 -1.45
N SER A 65 -15.00 25.34 -2.68
CA SER A 65 -15.33 26.13 -3.86
C SER A 65 -16.79 26.60 -3.81
N ASP A 66 -17.03 27.83 -4.27
CA ASP A 66 -18.36 28.43 -4.31
C ASP A 66 -19.35 27.57 -5.12
N GLU A 67 -18.88 26.93 -6.20
CA GLU A 67 -19.69 26.02 -7.02
C GLU A 67 -20.16 24.81 -6.21
N PHE A 68 -19.27 24.20 -5.41
CA PHE A 68 -19.65 23.07 -4.57
C PHE A 68 -20.63 23.51 -3.49
N VAL A 69 -20.38 24.64 -2.83
CA VAL A 69 -21.25 25.18 -1.79
C VAL A 69 -22.64 25.50 -2.35
N GLU A 70 -22.72 26.17 -3.50
CA GLU A 70 -23.97 26.45 -4.20
C GLU A 70 -24.70 25.16 -4.56
N LYS A 71 -24.01 24.17 -5.11
CA LYS A 71 -24.59 22.88 -5.46
C LYS A 71 -25.16 22.17 -4.22
N GLN A 72 -24.45 22.19 -3.09
CA GLN A 72 -24.95 21.60 -1.85
C GLN A 72 -26.18 22.34 -1.31
N LEU A 73 -26.17 23.68 -1.35
CA LEU A 73 -27.33 24.49 -0.95
C LEU A 73 -28.54 24.21 -1.85
N ARG A 74 -28.34 24.19 -3.18
CA ARG A 74 -29.36 23.86 -4.17
C ARG A 74 -30.00 22.50 -3.90
N ASN A 75 -29.18 21.46 -3.72
CA ASN A 75 -29.66 20.12 -3.40
C ASN A 75 -30.46 20.07 -2.09
N LYS A 76 -30.00 20.76 -1.04
CA LYS A 76 -30.71 20.82 0.25
C LYS A 76 -32.04 21.56 0.18
N LEU A 77 -32.14 22.56 -0.69
CA LEU A 77 -33.36 23.33 -0.91
C LEU A 77 -34.30 22.67 -1.93
N GLY A 78 -33.91 21.53 -2.52
CA GLY A 78 -34.69 20.88 -3.59
C GLY A 78 -34.77 21.71 -4.86
N LEU A 79 -33.81 22.61 -5.08
CA LEU A 79 -33.71 23.45 -6.27
C LEU A 79 -32.88 22.74 -7.34
N VAL A 80 -33.02 23.15 -8.60
CA VAL A 80 -32.37 22.52 -9.76
C VAL A 80 -31.87 23.62 -10.70
N ARG A 81 -30.65 23.49 -11.24
CA ARG A 81 -30.13 24.46 -12.22
C ARG A 81 -30.62 24.11 -13.62
N GLU A 82 -30.73 25.10 -14.49
CA GLU A 82 -31.03 24.86 -15.91
C GLU A 82 -30.07 23.82 -16.52
N GLY A 83 -30.63 22.80 -17.17
CA GLY A 83 -29.89 21.67 -17.74
C GLY A 83 -29.68 20.48 -16.80
N GLU A 84 -29.99 20.57 -15.50
CA GLU A 84 -30.00 19.42 -14.60
C GLU A 84 -31.32 18.64 -14.70
N ILE A 85 -31.24 17.31 -14.77
CA ILE A 85 -32.39 16.41 -14.83
C ILE A 85 -32.56 15.76 -13.46
N VAL A 86 -33.72 15.97 -12.81
CA VAL A 86 -34.07 15.26 -11.58
C VAL A 86 -34.62 13.89 -11.92
N ILE A 87 -33.92 12.85 -11.50
CA ILE A 87 -34.38 11.46 -11.62
C ILE A 87 -34.98 11.06 -10.27
N VAL A 88 -36.30 10.90 -10.24
CA VAL A 88 -37.00 10.33 -9.07
C VAL A 88 -37.06 8.82 -9.27
N LEU A 89 -36.34 8.09 -8.42
CA LEU A 89 -36.35 6.63 -8.45
C LEU A 89 -37.56 6.09 -7.68
N PRO A 90 -38.23 5.03 -8.17
CA PRO A 90 -39.24 4.31 -7.41
C PRO A 90 -38.60 3.54 -6.24
N GLU A 91 -39.43 2.87 -5.43
CA GLU A 91 -38.96 2.08 -4.28
C GLU A 91 -37.84 1.09 -4.67
N ALA A 92 -36.90 0.87 -3.76
CA ALA A 92 -35.69 0.07 -4.02
C ALA A 92 -36.01 -1.33 -4.56
N ASP A 93 -37.12 -1.94 -4.11
CA ASP A 93 -37.57 -3.25 -4.58
C ASP A 93 -38.03 -3.23 -6.04
N ILE A 94 -38.62 -2.12 -6.49
CA ILE A 94 -39.03 -1.91 -7.89
C ILE A 94 -37.77 -1.71 -8.75
N VAL A 95 -36.82 -0.89 -8.28
CA VAL A 95 -35.55 -0.65 -8.99
C VAL A 95 -34.77 -1.96 -9.17
N ARG A 96 -34.70 -2.80 -8.13
CA ARG A 96 -34.03 -4.12 -8.21
C ARG A 96 -34.70 -5.07 -9.20
N LYS A 97 -36.02 -5.03 -9.33
CA LYS A 97 -36.76 -5.84 -10.32
C LYS A 97 -36.56 -5.35 -11.76
N LEU A 98 -36.32 -4.05 -11.94
CA LEU A 98 -36.07 -3.43 -13.24
C LEU A 98 -34.59 -3.49 -13.64
N ALA A 99 -33.69 -3.73 -12.69
CA ALA A 99 -32.28 -3.91 -12.98
C ALA A 99 -32.10 -5.13 -13.90
N PRO A 100 -31.31 -5.01 -14.98
CA PRO A 100 -31.00 -6.17 -15.80
C PRO A 100 -30.35 -7.23 -14.90
N ILE A 101 -30.84 -8.46 -15.00
CA ILE A 101 -30.15 -9.62 -14.42
C ILE A 101 -28.88 -9.77 -15.25
N ILE A 102 -27.81 -9.10 -14.83
CA ILE A 102 -26.46 -9.37 -15.30
C ILE A 102 -26.22 -10.79 -14.79
N PRO A 103 -26.09 -11.80 -15.67
CA PRO A 103 -25.63 -13.11 -15.22
C PRO A 103 -24.37 -12.82 -14.42
N GLU A 104 -24.35 -13.25 -13.17
CA GLU A 104 -23.09 -13.41 -12.45
C GLU A 104 -22.35 -14.43 -13.31
N GLU A 105 -21.58 -13.95 -14.30
CA GLU A 105 -20.48 -14.72 -14.84
C GLU A 105 -19.72 -15.09 -13.58
N GLU A 106 -19.84 -16.35 -13.15
CA GLU A 106 -19.02 -16.90 -12.08
C GLU A 106 -17.66 -16.24 -12.28
N GLU A 107 -17.13 -15.57 -11.25
CA GLU A 107 -15.79 -14.98 -11.30
C GLU A 107 -14.79 -16.14 -11.48
N ALA A 108 -14.77 -16.72 -12.68
CA ALA A 108 -13.92 -17.77 -13.10
C ALA A 108 -12.59 -17.05 -13.17
N LYS A 109 -11.78 -17.29 -12.13
CA LYS A 109 -10.42 -16.79 -11.98
C LYS A 109 -9.84 -16.58 -13.37
N PRO A 110 -9.36 -15.37 -13.71
CA PRO A 110 -9.04 -15.01 -15.07
C PRO A 110 -8.17 -16.10 -15.69
N LYS A 111 -8.67 -16.74 -16.75
CA LYS A 111 -7.94 -17.80 -17.46
C LYS A 111 -6.51 -17.29 -17.71
N ARG A 112 -5.51 -18.13 -17.45
CA ARG A 112 -4.11 -17.80 -17.74
C ARG A 112 -3.99 -17.40 -19.22
N ASN A 113 -3.17 -16.39 -19.53
CA ASN A 113 -3.13 -15.77 -20.86
C ASN A 113 -2.92 -16.79 -22.01
N TYR A 114 -2.12 -17.85 -21.81
CA TYR A 114 -1.91 -18.88 -22.83
C TYR A 114 -3.16 -19.69 -23.17
N ILE A 115 -4.08 -19.89 -22.21
CA ILE A 115 -5.35 -20.61 -22.45
C ILE A 115 -6.24 -19.77 -23.36
N LYS A 116 -6.25 -18.44 -23.16
CA LYS A 116 -7.00 -17.52 -24.01
C LYS A 116 -6.54 -17.56 -25.47
N TRP A 117 -5.21 -17.62 -25.69
CA TRP A 117 -4.65 -17.75 -27.04
C TRP A 117 -4.99 -19.10 -27.69
N LEU A 118 -4.95 -20.19 -26.94
CA LEU A 118 -5.32 -21.50 -27.45
C LEU A 118 -6.80 -21.55 -27.89
N ASP A 119 -7.70 -20.97 -27.09
CA ASP A 119 -9.14 -20.90 -27.39
C ASP A 119 -9.42 -20.08 -28.66
N LEU A 120 -8.62 -19.04 -28.94
CA LEU A 120 -8.78 -18.17 -30.11
C LEU A 120 -8.40 -18.83 -31.45
N PHE A 121 -7.53 -19.85 -31.42
CA PHE A 121 -6.99 -20.50 -32.61
C PHE A 121 -7.50 -21.95 -32.79
N ARG A 122 -8.60 -22.30 -32.11
CA ARG A 122 -9.27 -23.60 -32.24
C ARG A 122 -10.44 -23.53 -33.20
#